data_AF-A0A2Z6R9E3-F1
#
_entry.id   AF-A0A2Z6R9E3-F1
#
_cell.length_a   1.000
_cell.length_b   1.000
_cell.length_c   1.000
_cell.angle_alpha   90.00
_cell.angle_beta   90.00
_cell.angle_gamma   90.00
#
_symmetry.space_group_name_H-M   'P 1'
#
loop_
_entity.id
_entity.type
_entity.pdbx_description
1 polymer ?
#
loop_
_entity_poly.entity_id
_entity_poly.type
_entity_poly.pdbx_seq_one_letter_code
_entity_poly.pdbx_strand_id
1 'polypeptide(L)'
;MSHRTELSPLEKGKILAYMENFNPAQIARKMGRDPTTIRRFIEKYKKTGTTENLPRSGRPPALNDIEKNALVNEVMSDRREPLHEVINKLGLSCSQTTARQTLHDAGIRSHASAEKPFISK
;
A
#
# COMPACT_ATOMS: atom_id res chain seq x y z
N MET A 1 -4.30 -24.02 -12.85
CA MET A 1 -4.47 -23.18 -11.64
C MET A 1 -5.88 -22.62 -11.65
N SER A 2 -6.67 -22.82 -10.60
CA SER A 2 -7.99 -22.16 -10.51
C SER A 2 -7.76 -20.69 -10.14
N HIS A 3 -7.96 -19.78 -11.08
CA HIS A 3 -7.86 -18.35 -10.83
C HIS A 3 -9.06 -17.92 -9.97
N ARG A 4 -8.83 -17.67 -8.68
CA ARG A 4 -9.84 -17.06 -7.81
C ARG A 4 -9.96 -15.58 -8.18
N THR A 5 -11.05 -15.22 -8.86
CA THR A 5 -11.36 -13.83 -9.21
C THR A 5 -12.16 -13.17 -8.10
N GLU A 6 -11.85 -11.91 -7.76
CA GLU A 6 -12.69 -11.11 -6.88
C GLU A 6 -14.07 -10.87 -7.49
N LEU A 7 -15.11 -10.75 -6.65
CA LEU A 7 -16.43 -10.33 -7.11
C LEU A 7 -16.37 -8.88 -7.60
N SER A 8 -16.87 -8.64 -8.81
CA SER A 8 -17.00 -7.28 -9.34
C SER A 8 -18.04 -6.47 -8.56
N PRO A 9 -17.98 -5.12 -8.58
CA PRO A 9 -18.97 -4.27 -7.92
C PRO A 9 -20.41 -4.57 -8.37
N LEU A 10 -20.61 -4.86 -9.67
CA LEU A 10 -21.92 -5.24 -10.22
C LEU A 10 -22.42 -6.57 -9.65
N GLU A 11 -21.55 -7.56 -9.53
CA GLU A 11 -21.91 -8.84 -8.92
C GLU A 11 -22.26 -8.68 -7.45
N LYS A 12 -21.49 -7.89 -6.70
CA LYS A 12 -21.78 -7.59 -5.30
C LYS A 12 -23.16 -6.94 -5.14
N GLY A 13 -23.50 -5.96 -5.99
CA GLY A 13 -24.82 -5.33 -6.01
C GLY A 13 -25.94 -6.32 -6.32
N LYS A 14 -25.76 -7.21 -7.30
CA LYS A 14 -26.72 -8.28 -7.62
C LYS A 14 -26.94 -9.22 -6.44
N ILE A 15 -25.87 -9.59 -5.72
CA ILE A 15 -25.98 -10.43 -4.52
C ILE A 15 -26.85 -9.74 -3.47
N LEU A 16 -26.62 -8.46 -3.20
CA LEU A 16 -27.42 -7.69 -2.24
C LEU A 16 -28.90 -7.65 -2.63
N ALA A 17 -29.21 -7.38 -3.90
CA ALA A 17 -30.60 -7.37 -4.38
C ALA A 17 -31.29 -8.73 -4.23
N TYR A 18 -30.55 -9.84 -4.37
CA TYR A 18 -31.12 -11.18 -4.21
C TYR A 18 -31.22 -11.66 -2.75
N MET A 19 -30.57 -10.98 -1.79
CA MET A 19 -30.57 -11.40 -0.39
C MET A 19 -31.97 -11.39 0.26
N GLU A 20 -32.90 -10.56 -0.24
CA GLU A 20 -34.26 -10.47 0.31
C GLU A 20 -35.12 -11.69 -0.05
N ASN A 21 -34.87 -12.30 -1.20
CA ASN A 21 -35.77 -13.29 -1.81
C ASN A 21 -35.16 -14.70 -1.94
N PHE A 22 -33.83 -14.82 -1.84
CA PHE A 22 -33.12 -16.07 -2.12
C PHE A 22 -32.11 -16.41 -1.03
N ASN A 23 -31.93 -17.71 -0.81
CA ASN A 23 -30.84 -18.20 0.04
C ASN A 23 -29.49 -18.16 -0.71
N PRO A 24 -28.34 -18.16 0.01
CA PRO A 24 -27.02 -18.05 -0.62
C PRO A 24 -26.73 -19.10 -1.71
N ALA A 25 -27.24 -20.32 -1.56
CA ALA A 25 -27.05 -21.38 -2.55
C ALA A 25 -27.87 -21.16 -3.82
N GLN A 26 -29.08 -20.61 -3.71
CA GLN A 26 -29.90 -20.21 -4.85
C GLN A 26 -29.26 -19.04 -5.60
N ILE A 27 -28.74 -18.04 -4.88
CA ILE A 27 -28.02 -16.90 -5.46
C ILE A 27 -26.80 -17.40 -6.24
N ALA A 28 -26.02 -18.30 -5.66
CA ALA A 28 -24.84 -18.90 -6.28
C ALA A 28 -25.17 -19.59 -7.61
N ARG A 29 -26.21 -20.43 -7.64
CA ARG A 29 -26.69 -21.09 -8.86
C ARG A 29 -27.13 -20.09 -9.93
N LYS A 30 -27.85 -19.03 -9.53
CA LYS A 30 -28.36 -18.00 -10.46
C LYS A 30 -27.23 -17.16 -11.07
N MET A 31 -26.14 -16.94 -10.32
CA MET A 31 -25.00 -16.16 -10.76
C MET A 31 -23.86 -16.98 -11.38
N GLY A 32 -23.94 -18.31 -11.36
CA GLY A 32 -22.84 -19.18 -11.79
C GLY A 32 -21.58 -19.03 -10.92
N ARG A 33 -21.74 -18.74 -9.62
CA ARG A 33 -20.63 -18.55 -8.68
C ARG A 33 -20.63 -19.65 -7.62
N ASP A 34 -19.48 -19.84 -6.98
CA ASP A 34 -19.34 -20.83 -5.91
C ASP A 34 -20.17 -20.42 -4.66
N PRO A 35 -20.96 -21.33 -4.06
CA PRO A 35 -21.79 -21.04 -2.89
C PRO A 35 -21.01 -20.51 -1.68
N THR A 36 -19.76 -20.95 -1.49
CA THR A 36 -18.91 -20.48 -0.39
C THR A 36 -18.50 -19.02 -0.60
N THR A 37 -18.32 -18.60 -1.85
CA THR A 37 -18.00 -17.20 -2.19
C THR A 37 -19.16 -16.27 -1.84
N ILE A 38 -20.38 -16.66 -2.23
CA ILE A 38 -21.60 -15.90 -1.91
C ILE A 38 -21.81 -15.82 -0.40
N ARG A 39 -21.69 -16.96 0.29
CA ARG A 39 -21.84 -17.03 1.75
C ARG A 39 -20.84 -16.13 2.48
N ARG A 40 -19.55 -16.22 2.14
CA ARG A 40 -18.49 -15.38 2.74
C ARG A 40 -18.72 -13.90 2.49
N PHE A 41 -19.19 -13.53 1.30
CA PHE A 41 -19.54 -12.16 0.98
C PHE A 41 -20.70 -11.66 1.85
N ILE A 42 -21.79 -12.43 1.96
CA ILE A 42 -22.96 -12.06 2.78
C ILE A 42 -22.58 -11.93 4.25
N GLU A 43 -21.80 -12.87 4.80
CA GLU A 43 -21.31 -12.83 6.18
C GLU A 43 -20.43 -11.59 6.43
N LYS A 44 -19.50 -11.28 5.51
CA LYS A 44 -18.69 -10.06 5.56
C LYS A 44 -19.57 -8.80 5.52
N TYR A 45 -20.54 -8.75 4.62
CA TYR A 45 -21.44 -7.61 4.48
C TYR A 45 -22.28 -7.39 5.73
N LYS A 46 -22.86 -8.45 6.30
CA LYS A 46 -23.61 -8.37 7.57
C LYS A 46 -22.75 -7.87 8.74
N LYS A 47 -21.46 -8.21 8.75
CA LYS A 47 -20.52 -7.78 9.81
C LYS A 47 -20.03 -6.34 9.64
N THR A 48 -19.77 -5.91 8.41
CA THR A 48 -19.05 -4.64 8.13
C THR A 48 -19.93 -3.56 7.52
N GLY A 49 -21.10 -3.92 6.96
CA GLY A 49 -21.97 -3.01 6.20
C GLY A 49 -21.40 -2.55 4.86
N THR A 50 -20.22 -3.04 4.45
CA THR A 50 -19.51 -2.55 3.25
C THR A 50 -19.38 -3.63 2.18
N THR A 51 -19.52 -3.22 0.92
CA THR A 51 -19.25 -4.07 -0.25
C THR A 51 -17.81 -3.95 -0.73
N GLU A 52 -17.10 -2.90 -0.30
CA GLU A 52 -15.72 -2.61 -0.65
C GLU A 52 -14.77 -3.72 -0.23
N ASN A 53 -13.75 -4.00 -1.05
CA ASN A 53 -12.69 -4.91 -0.67
C ASN A 53 -11.71 -4.18 0.26
N LEU A 54 -11.33 -4.83 1.35
CA LEU A 54 -10.29 -4.29 2.21
C LEU A 54 -8.96 -4.29 1.43
N PRO A 55 -8.13 -3.25 1.59
CA PRO A 55 -6.78 -3.29 1.07
C PRO A 55 -6.06 -4.51 1.65
N ARG A 56 -5.27 -5.18 0.81
CA ARG A 56 -4.42 -6.27 1.28
C ARG A 56 -3.35 -5.67 2.21
N SER A 57 -2.97 -6.39 3.25
CA SER A 57 -1.93 -5.93 4.21
C SER A 57 -0.59 -5.62 3.54
N GLY A 58 -0.32 -6.21 2.37
CA GLY A 58 0.95 -6.07 1.68
C GLY A 58 2.09 -6.73 2.45
N ARG A 59 3.31 -6.58 1.91
CA ARG A 59 4.55 -6.98 2.59
C ARG A 59 4.98 -5.84 3.53
N PRO A 60 5.45 -6.13 4.75
CA PRO A 60 6.03 -5.11 5.61
C PRO A 60 7.17 -4.35 4.90
N PRO A 61 7.25 -3.02 5.07
CA PRO A 61 8.34 -2.24 4.48
C PRO A 61 9.68 -2.64 5.10
N ALA A 62 10.77 -2.41 4.36
CA ALA A 62 12.12 -2.70 4.86
C ALA A 62 12.62 -1.70 5.91
N LEU A 63 12.00 -0.51 5.97
CA LEU A 63 12.32 0.54 6.93
C LEU A 63 11.10 0.84 7.79
N ASN A 64 11.32 0.95 9.10
CA ASN A 64 10.34 1.44 10.07
C ASN A 64 10.25 2.97 10.01
N ASP A 65 9.17 3.55 10.53
CA ASP A 65 8.96 5.00 10.44
C ASP A 65 10.02 5.82 11.18
N ILE A 66 10.57 5.27 12.27
CA ILE A 66 11.70 5.88 12.99
C ILE A 66 12.95 5.92 12.10
N GLU A 67 13.26 4.83 11.41
CA GLU A 67 14.41 4.72 10.52
C GLU A 67 14.27 5.62 9.30
N LYS A 68 13.05 5.73 8.74
CA LYS A 68 12.76 6.69 7.66
C LYS A 68 13.01 8.11 8.11
N ASN A 69 12.54 8.48 9.30
CA ASN A 69 12.74 9.83 9.84
C ASN A 69 14.22 10.11 10.12
N ALA A 70 14.96 9.15 10.67
CA ALA A 70 16.40 9.26 10.87
C ALA A 70 17.13 9.49 9.53
N LEU A 71 16.78 8.72 8.49
CA LEU A 71 17.32 8.88 7.14
C LEU A 71 17.04 10.27 6.56
N VAL A 72 15.80 10.75 6.68
CA VAL A 72 15.41 12.08 6.17
C VAL A 72 16.17 13.19 6.90
N ASN A 73 16.26 13.11 8.23
CA ASN A 73 16.94 14.12 9.04
C ASN A 73 18.44 14.19 8.73
N GLU A 74 19.09 13.02 8.61
CA GLU A 74 20.52 12.96 8.29
C GLU A 74 20.81 13.60 6.92
N VAL A 75 20.01 13.25 5.90
CA VAL A 75 20.16 13.81 4.54
C VAL A 75 19.80 15.30 4.48
N MET A 76 18.88 15.77 5.34
CA MET A 76 18.59 17.20 5.44
C MET A 76 19.72 17.98 6.13
N SER A 77 20.42 17.36 7.07
CA SER A 77 21.57 17.95 7.76
C SER A 77 22.77 18.11 6.83
N ASP A 78 23.16 17.05 6.11
CA ASP A 78 24.18 17.10 5.08
C ASP A 78 23.68 16.46 3.78
N ARG A 79 23.19 17.33 2.88
CA ARG A 79 22.60 16.89 1.62
C ARG A 79 23.64 16.53 0.55
N ARG A 80 24.94 16.56 0.84
CA ARG A 80 26.01 16.18 -0.09
C ARG A 80 26.65 14.84 0.24
N GLU A 81 26.42 14.30 1.43
CA GLU A 81 26.90 12.97 1.82
C GLU A 81 26.32 11.90 0.86
N PRO A 82 27.15 10.96 0.36
CA PRO A 82 26.66 9.92 -0.53
C PRO A 82 25.75 8.94 0.23
N LEU A 83 24.63 8.55 -0.38
CA LEU A 83 23.55 7.82 0.30
C LEU A 83 23.98 6.51 0.97
N HIS A 84 24.99 5.82 0.43
CA HIS A 84 25.50 4.58 1.00
C HIS A 84 26.25 4.80 2.32
N GLU A 85 26.94 5.93 2.47
CA GLU A 85 27.60 6.30 3.73
C GLU A 85 26.54 6.62 4.80
N VAL A 86 25.50 7.36 4.44
CA VAL A 86 24.36 7.64 5.32
C VAL A 86 23.68 6.36 5.82
N ILE A 87 23.46 5.38 4.93
CA ILE A 87 22.89 4.08 5.29
C ILE A 87 23.79 3.34 6.30
N ASN A 88 25.10 3.31 6.04
CA ASN A 88 26.06 2.64 6.91
C ASN A 88 26.16 3.34 8.28
N LYS A 89 26.18 4.68 8.28
CA LYS A 89 26.23 5.53 9.48
C LYS A 89 25.02 5.29 10.40
N LEU A 90 23.83 5.15 9.81
CA LEU A 90 22.59 4.86 10.53
C LEU A 90 22.37 3.37 10.81
N GLY A 91 23.25 2.48 10.33
CA GLY A 91 23.11 1.03 10.51
C GLY A 91 21.86 0.44 9.85
N LEU A 92 21.35 1.05 8.79
CA LEU A 92 20.08 0.65 8.17
C LEU A 92 20.24 -0.63 7.35
N SER A 93 19.32 -1.57 7.54
CA SER A 93 19.28 -2.83 6.77
C SER A 93 18.51 -2.70 5.45
N CYS A 94 18.77 -1.64 4.68
CA CYS A 94 18.06 -1.35 3.43
C CYS A 94 19.00 -1.17 2.23
N SER A 95 18.46 -1.36 1.02
CA SER A 95 19.20 -1.07 -0.21
C SER A 95 19.23 0.43 -0.49
N GLN A 96 20.24 0.90 -1.24
CA GLN A 96 20.29 2.30 -1.70
C GLN A 96 19.04 2.70 -2.49
N THR A 97 18.43 1.79 -3.25
CA THR A 97 17.19 2.03 -3.97
C THR A 97 16.02 2.28 -3.03
N THR A 98 15.92 1.50 -1.95
CA THR A 98 14.89 1.66 -0.92
C THR A 98 15.05 2.99 -0.17
N ALA A 99 16.28 3.33 0.21
CA ALA A 99 16.58 4.61 0.84
C ALA A 99 16.24 5.79 -0.08
N ARG A 100 16.59 5.71 -1.37
CA ARG A 100 16.24 6.74 -2.36
C ARG A 100 14.73 6.89 -2.54
N GLN A 101 13.98 5.79 -2.61
CA GLN A 101 12.51 5.86 -2.69
C GLN A 101 11.92 6.53 -1.46
N THR A 102 12.43 6.20 -0.27
CA THR A 102 12.01 6.83 1.00
C THR A 102 12.25 8.34 0.97
N LEU A 103 13.39 8.79 0.46
CA LEU A 103 13.70 10.21 0.30
C LEU A 103 12.79 10.88 -0.76
N HIS A 104 12.48 10.20 -1.86
CA HIS A 104 11.54 10.69 -2.87
C HIS A 104 10.13 10.87 -2.31
N ASP A 105 9.66 9.91 -1.50
CA ASP A 105 8.37 9.97 -0.83
C ASP A 105 8.33 11.13 0.17
N ALA A 106 9.47 11.48 0.78
CA ALA A 106 9.66 12.68 1.61
C ALA A 106 9.89 13.98 0.81
N GLY A 107 9.90 13.93 -0.52
CA GLY A 107 10.07 15.09 -1.40
C GLY A 107 11.52 15.49 -1.74
N ILE A 108 12.52 14.73 -1.29
CA ILE A 108 13.94 14.98 -1.55
C ILE A 108 14.38 14.19 -2.78
N ARG A 109 14.41 14.86 -3.95
CA ARG A 109 14.77 14.22 -5.24
C ARG A 109 16.18 14.51 -5.75
N SER A 110 16.80 15.57 -5.26
CA SER A 110 18.10 16.06 -5.71
C SER A 110 18.97 16.50 -4.54
N HIS A 111 20.25 16.76 -4.80
CA HIS A 111 21.13 17.43 -3.85
C HIS A 111 20.76 18.91 -3.69
N ALA A 112 21.16 19.52 -2.56
CA ALA A 112 21.08 20.97 -2.40
C ALA A 112 21.94 21.67 -3.45
N SER A 113 21.43 22.76 -4.03
CA SER A 113 22.21 23.59 -4.96
C SER A 113 23.46 24.12 -4.25
N ALA A 114 24.57 24.17 -4.97
CA ALA A 114 25.73 24.92 -4.49
C ALA A 114 25.38 26.41 -4.39
N GLU A 115 25.84 27.05 -3.32
CA GLU A 115 25.83 28.51 -3.22
C GLU A 115 26.82 29.08 -4.24
N LYS A 116 26.44 30.18 -4.91
CA LYS A 116 27.33 30.84 -5.87
C LYS A 116 28.39 31.61 -5.10
N PRO A 117 29.69 31.35 -5.32
CA PRO A 117 30.78 31.89 -4.49
C PRO A 117 30.95 33.41 -4.55
N PHE A 118 30.38 34.10 -5.55
CA PHE A 118 30.60 35.53 -5.81
C PHE A 118 29.29 36.31 -5.98
N ILE A 119 28.36 36.18 -5.04
CA ILE A 119 27.25 37.14 -4.92
C ILE A 119 27.72 38.19 -3.92
N SER A 120 28.34 39.28 -4.41
CA SER A 120 28.60 40.45 -3.57
C SER A 120 27.27 41.06 -3.13
N LYS A 121 27.15 41.43 -1.85
CA LYS A 121 26.04 42.25 -1.36
C LYS A 121 26.07 43.65 -1.94
#